data_AF-A0A8T7C5H0-F1
#
_entry.id   AF-A0A8T7C5H0-F1
#
_cell.length_a   1.000
_cell.length_b   1.000
_cell.length_c   1.000
_cell.angle_alpha   90.00
_cell.angle_beta   90.00
_cell.angle_gamma   90.00
#
_symmetry.space_group_name_H-M   'P 1'
#
loop_
_entity.id
_entity.type
_entity.pdbx_description
1 polymer ?
#
loop_
_entity_poly.entity_id
_entity_poly.type
_entity_poly.pdbx_seq_one_letter_code
_entity_poly.pdbx_strand_id
1 'polypeptide(L)'
;MTMNTPGASVIDHPARLQLITIVLLYFFLSACGGGAATEELPVINPPAISEYTGPPPATAEVQSFKINVWDNLKSTDRCGACHTPEGTQSPMFVRQDDVNLAYSEATPYANLASPSESTLVSKVGGGHNCWEASETACADIMTTWIT
;
A
#
# COMPACT_ATOMS: atom_id res chain seq x y z
N MET A 1 -52.77 -48.36 54.88
CA MET A 1 -52.18 -48.90 53.63
C MET A 1 -52.40 -47.85 52.55
N THR A 2 -51.52 -46.87 52.48
CA THR A 2 -51.61 -45.75 51.53
C THR A 2 -50.43 -45.86 50.59
N MET A 3 -50.75 -46.00 49.31
CA MET A 3 -49.81 -46.20 48.21
C MET A 3 -49.08 -44.89 47.89
N ASN A 4 -47.81 -45.03 47.54
CA ASN A 4 -46.93 -43.96 47.07
C ASN A 4 -47.08 -43.82 45.54
N THR A 5 -47.12 -42.59 45.01
CA THR A 5 -46.98 -42.27 43.58
C THR A 5 -45.76 -41.35 43.38
N PRO A 6 -44.98 -41.51 42.30
CA PRO A 6 -43.72 -40.79 42.13
C PRO A 6 -43.93 -39.37 41.58
N GLY A 7 -43.06 -38.46 42.02
CA GLY A 7 -43.04 -37.06 41.60
C GLY A 7 -42.65 -36.88 40.13
N ALA A 8 -43.35 -35.97 39.46
CA ALA A 8 -42.92 -35.42 38.19
C ALA A 8 -41.88 -34.33 38.45
N SER A 9 -40.65 -34.55 37.98
CA SER A 9 -39.58 -33.56 37.99
C SER A 9 -39.92 -32.44 37.02
N VAL A 10 -40.03 -31.22 37.53
CA VAL A 10 -40.13 -30.00 36.72
C VAL A 10 -38.75 -29.79 36.07
N ILE A 11 -38.71 -29.82 34.73
CA ILE A 11 -37.49 -29.56 33.97
C ILE A 11 -37.26 -28.04 33.98
N ASP A 12 -36.09 -27.60 34.43
CA ASP A 12 -35.64 -26.21 34.37
C ASP A 12 -35.40 -25.79 32.91
N HIS A 13 -36.36 -25.06 32.33
CA HIS A 13 -36.32 -24.58 30.94
C HIS A 13 -35.49 -23.30 30.66
N PRO A 14 -35.15 -22.40 31.61
CA PRO A 14 -34.51 -21.13 31.24
C PRO A 14 -33.04 -21.32 30.81
N ALA A 15 -32.31 -22.23 31.46
CA ALA A 15 -30.91 -22.52 31.14
C ALA A 15 -30.74 -23.19 29.76
N ARG A 16 -31.71 -24.02 29.34
CA ARG A 16 -31.70 -24.68 28.03
C ARG A 16 -31.97 -23.70 26.90
N LEU A 17 -32.87 -22.73 27.11
CA LEU A 17 -33.18 -21.69 26.12
C LEU A 17 -32.01 -20.72 25.92
N GLN A 18 -31.32 -20.33 27.00
CA GLN A 18 -30.10 -19.51 26.92
C GLN A 18 -28.94 -20.22 26.21
N LEU A 19 -28.74 -21.52 26.44
CA LEU A 19 -27.71 -22.29 25.71
C LEU A 19 -28.00 -22.34 24.21
N ILE A 20 -29.27 -22.54 23.81
CA ILE A 20 -29.66 -22.58 22.40
C ILE A 20 -29.42 -21.22 21.73
N THR A 21 -29.68 -20.12 22.44
CA THR A 21 -29.50 -18.75 21.91
C THR A 21 -28.01 -18.44 21.69
N ILE A 22 -27.13 -18.88 22.59
CA ILE A 22 -25.68 -18.70 22.46
C ILE A 22 -25.13 -19.52 21.29
N VAL A 23 -25.55 -20.78 21.15
CA VAL A 23 -25.11 -21.65 20.04
C VAL A 23 -25.53 -21.08 18.68
N LEU A 24 -26.76 -20.56 18.57
CA LEU A 24 -27.22 -19.91 17.34
C LEU A 24 -26.38 -18.66 17.00
N LEU A 25 -26.02 -17.84 18.01
CA LEU A 25 -25.20 -16.65 17.79
C LEU A 25 -23.77 -16.99 17.29
N TYR A 26 -23.18 -18.09 17.76
CA TYR A 26 -21.89 -18.58 17.25
C TYR A 26 -21.96 -19.06 15.79
N PHE A 27 -23.09 -19.63 15.36
CA PHE A 27 -23.29 -20.02 13.96
C PHE A 27 -23.42 -18.82 13.01
N PHE A 28 -23.91 -17.67 13.48
CA PHE A 28 -23.97 -16.45 12.66
C PHE A 28 -22.61 -15.75 12.49
N LEU A 29 -21.65 -15.96 13.40
CA LEU A 29 -20.32 -15.34 13.31
C LEU A 29 -19.36 -16.05 12.34
N SER A 30 -19.65 -17.27 11.89
CA SER A 30 -18.80 -17.98 10.92
C SER A 30 -19.00 -17.55 9.46
N ALA A 31 -19.78 -16.50 9.20
CA ALA A 31 -20.11 -16.04 7.85
C ALA A 31 -19.19 -14.94 7.29
N CYS A 32 -18.23 -14.42 8.06
CA CYS A 32 -17.25 -13.44 7.57
C CYS A 32 -15.89 -14.12 7.33
N GLY A 33 -15.80 -14.91 6.27
CA GLY A 33 -14.57 -15.63 5.92
C GLY A 33 -14.52 -16.11 4.46
N GLY A 34 -15.41 -15.60 3.62
CA GLY A 34 -15.37 -15.85 2.17
C GLY A 34 -14.49 -14.79 1.53
N GLY A 35 -13.21 -15.12 1.29
CA GLY A 35 -12.38 -14.31 0.41
C GLY A 35 -13.07 -14.19 -0.95
N ALA A 36 -13.39 -12.97 -1.37
CA ALA A 36 -13.89 -12.73 -2.71
C ALA A 36 -12.85 -13.23 -3.72
N ALA A 37 -13.31 -13.87 -4.79
CA ALA A 37 -12.44 -14.15 -5.92
C ALA A 37 -11.88 -12.80 -6.42
N THR A 38 -10.56 -12.69 -6.48
CA THR A 38 -9.91 -11.57 -7.14
C THR A 38 -10.12 -11.73 -8.62
N GLU A 39 -10.86 -10.80 -9.24
CA GLU A 39 -10.86 -10.65 -10.69
C GLU A 39 -9.42 -10.32 -11.14
N GLU A 40 -8.89 -11.11 -12.07
CA GLU A 40 -7.60 -10.82 -12.69
C GLU A 40 -7.77 -9.57 -13.56
N LEU A 41 -7.17 -8.46 -13.15
CA LEU A 41 -7.08 -7.28 -14.02
C LEU A 41 -6.31 -7.69 -15.29
N PRO A 42 -6.63 -7.09 -16.46
CA PRO A 42 -5.84 -7.32 -17.66
C PRO A 42 -4.35 -7.14 -17.33
N VAL A 43 -3.52 -8.12 -17.70
CA VAL A 43 -2.07 -7.98 -17.64
C VAL A 43 -1.69 -6.90 -18.64
N ILE A 44 -1.68 -5.65 -18.18
CA ILE A 44 -0.95 -4.57 -18.83
C ILE A 44 0.49 -4.95 -18.60
N ASN A 45 1.23 -5.35 -19.64
CA ASN A 45 2.67 -5.61 -19.53
C ASN A 45 3.30 -4.42 -18.80
N PRO A 46 3.67 -4.55 -17.51
CA PRO A 46 4.29 -3.46 -16.80
C PRO A 46 5.66 -3.25 -17.45
N PRO A 47 6.14 -2.01 -17.59
CA PRO A 47 7.56 -1.80 -17.85
C PRO A 47 8.36 -2.63 -16.84
N ALA A 48 9.48 -3.25 -17.25
CA ALA A 48 10.26 -4.13 -16.40
C ALA A 48 10.50 -3.47 -15.04
N ILE A 49 9.80 -3.97 -14.02
CA ILE A 49 9.85 -3.39 -12.68
C ILE A 49 11.09 -3.99 -12.03
N SER A 50 12.09 -3.16 -11.73
CA SER A 50 13.10 -3.56 -10.76
C SER A 50 12.35 -3.78 -9.44
N GLU A 51 12.21 -5.05 -9.03
CA GLU A 51 11.51 -5.40 -7.79
C GLU A 51 12.24 -4.78 -6.59
N TYR A 52 11.47 -4.26 -5.65
CA TYR A 52 12.03 -3.69 -4.43
C TYR A 52 12.60 -4.81 -3.54
N THR A 53 13.86 -4.71 -3.15
CA THR A 53 14.52 -5.73 -2.31
C THR A 53 14.93 -5.21 -0.92
N GLY A 54 14.62 -3.95 -0.61
CA GLY A 54 15.06 -3.29 0.61
C GLY A 54 14.19 -3.48 1.85
N PRO A 55 14.63 -2.93 3.00
CA PRO A 55 13.83 -2.90 4.22
C PRO A 55 12.52 -2.11 4.03
N PRO A 56 11.48 -2.31 4.85
CA PRO A 56 10.29 -1.46 4.78
C PRO A 56 10.63 0.02 5.10
N PRO A 57 9.76 0.97 4.70
CA PRO A 57 9.87 2.36 5.15
C PRO A 57 9.96 2.47 6.67
N ALA A 58 10.96 3.19 7.17
CA ALA A 58 11.23 3.34 8.60
C ALA A 58 10.32 4.38 9.28
N THR A 59 9.76 5.33 8.51
CA THR A 59 8.88 6.38 9.01
C THR A 59 7.67 6.58 8.09
N ALA A 60 6.67 7.32 8.58
CA ALA A 60 5.49 7.67 7.80
C ALA A 60 5.85 8.56 6.58
N GLU A 61 6.85 9.42 6.73
CA GLU A 61 7.36 10.27 5.66
C GLU A 61 8.03 9.44 4.56
N VAL A 62 8.86 8.45 4.93
CA VAL A 62 9.44 7.52 3.95
C VAL A 62 8.35 6.70 3.27
N GLN A 63 7.31 6.31 3.99
CA GLN A 63 6.17 5.59 3.41
C GLN A 63 5.39 6.47 2.42
N SER A 64 5.18 7.76 2.74
CA SER A 64 4.56 8.74 1.83
C SER A 64 5.41 8.91 0.57
N PHE A 65 6.71 9.17 0.73
CA PHE A 65 7.66 9.26 -0.38
C PHE A 65 7.63 8.01 -1.25
N LYS A 66 7.60 6.82 -0.62
CA LYS A 66 7.55 5.56 -1.34
C LYS A 66 6.35 5.49 -2.28
N ILE A 67 5.16 5.76 -1.76
CA ILE A 67 3.89 5.64 -2.49
C ILE A 67 3.76 6.74 -3.54
N ASN A 68 4.05 7.98 -3.17
CA ASN A 68 3.72 9.14 -3.98
C ASN A 68 4.82 9.44 -5.02
N VAL A 69 6.09 9.20 -4.69
CA VAL A 69 7.23 9.54 -5.56
C VAL A 69 7.94 8.29 -6.08
N TRP A 70 8.50 7.47 -5.19
CA TRP A 70 9.42 6.39 -5.59
C TRP A 70 8.74 5.34 -6.48
N ASP A 71 7.55 4.86 -6.11
CA ASP A 71 6.82 3.83 -6.86
C ASP A 71 6.45 4.31 -8.27
N ASN A 72 6.27 5.62 -8.45
CA ASN A 72 6.03 6.23 -9.76
C ASN A 72 7.32 6.39 -10.59
N LEU A 73 8.49 6.55 -9.99
CA LEU A 73 9.72 6.89 -10.72
C LEU A 73 10.68 5.72 -10.97
N LYS A 74 10.54 4.62 -10.22
CA LYS A 74 11.49 3.49 -10.18
C LYS A 74 11.60 2.67 -11.46
N SER A 75 10.66 2.80 -12.39
CA SER A 75 10.67 2.03 -13.62
C SER A 75 11.81 2.48 -14.55
N THR A 76 12.32 1.55 -15.36
CA THR A 76 13.49 1.81 -16.23
C THR A 76 13.19 2.76 -17.38
N ASP A 77 11.92 2.95 -17.74
CA ASP A 77 11.46 3.96 -18.70
C ASP A 77 11.33 5.37 -18.09
N ARG A 78 11.64 5.51 -16.79
CA ARG A 78 11.64 6.79 -16.05
C ARG A 78 13.00 7.03 -15.41
N CYS A 79 13.04 7.31 -14.11
CA CYS A 79 14.28 7.63 -13.41
C CYS A 79 15.10 6.38 -13.07
N GLY A 80 14.45 5.21 -13.00
CA GLY A 80 15.02 3.94 -12.55
C GLY A 80 16.10 3.34 -13.43
N ALA A 81 16.32 3.84 -14.65
CA ALA A 81 17.45 3.42 -15.48
C ALA A 81 18.78 4.07 -15.08
N CYS A 82 18.74 5.23 -14.40
CA CYS A 82 19.92 6.05 -14.18
C CYS A 82 20.20 6.38 -12.71
N HIS A 83 19.17 6.55 -11.90
CA HIS A 83 19.26 7.06 -10.53
C HIS A 83 19.17 5.93 -9.48
N THR A 84 19.89 4.84 -9.73
CA THR A 84 19.99 3.62 -8.89
C THR A 84 21.45 3.33 -8.56
N PRO A 85 21.75 2.39 -7.63
CA PRO A 85 23.13 2.01 -7.28
C PRO A 85 23.92 1.44 -8.47
N GLU A 86 23.25 0.75 -9.37
CA GLU A 86 23.81 0.20 -10.60
C GLU A 86 23.76 1.20 -11.77
N GLY A 87 23.08 2.32 -11.57
CA GLY A 87 22.92 3.40 -12.53
C GLY A 87 24.17 4.28 -12.64
N THR A 88 24.10 5.29 -13.49
CA THR A 88 25.23 6.17 -13.79
C THR A 88 25.08 7.59 -13.25
N GLN A 89 23.95 7.92 -12.60
CA GLN A 89 23.62 9.27 -12.19
C GLN A 89 23.39 9.37 -10.68
N SER A 90 23.92 10.45 -10.10
CA SER A 90 23.56 10.92 -8.76
C SER A 90 22.50 12.01 -8.83
N PRO A 91 21.63 12.15 -7.81
CA PRO A 91 21.53 11.32 -6.60
C PRO A 91 20.82 9.99 -6.88
N MET A 92 21.01 8.99 -6.01
CA MET A 92 20.43 7.64 -6.21
C MET A 92 19.04 7.52 -5.56
N PHE A 93 18.14 8.43 -5.91
CA PHE A 93 16.85 8.63 -5.25
C PHE A 93 15.75 7.64 -5.68
N VAL A 94 16.02 6.75 -6.65
CA VAL A 94 15.13 5.65 -7.04
C VAL A 94 15.77 4.28 -6.88
N ARG A 95 16.77 4.19 -6.00
CA ARG A 95 17.40 2.91 -5.62
C ARG A 95 16.38 1.89 -5.12
N GLN A 96 16.54 0.64 -5.53
CA GLN A 96 15.61 -0.46 -5.22
C GLN A 96 16.03 -1.33 -4.04
N ASP A 97 17.22 -1.11 -3.53
CA ASP A 97 17.81 -1.83 -2.41
C ASP A 97 17.50 -1.21 -1.03
N ASP A 98 17.15 0.08 -0.95
CA ASP A 98 16.70 0.72 0.29
C ASP A 98 15.95 2.05 0.06
N VAL A 99 14.64 2.06 0.33
CA VAL A 99 13.79 3.25 0.17
C VAL A 99 14.07 4.33 1.22
N ASN A 100 14.64 3.99 2.37
CA ASN A 100 15.03 4.96 3.39
C ASN A 100 16.22 5.79 2.92
N LEU A 101 17.18 5.13 2.26
CA LEU A 101 18.29 5.81 1.62
C LEU A 101 17.81 6.58 0.39
N ALA A 102 16.90 6.01 -0.42
CA ALA A 102 16.29 6.70 -1.55
C ALA A 102 15.61 8.02 -1.13
N TYR A 103 14.88 7.99 -0.02
CA TYR A 103 14.28 9.19 0.57
C TYR A 103 15.33 10.24 0.94
N SER A 104 16.39 9.84 1.64
CA SER A 104 17.46 10.77 2.04
C SER A 104 18.17 11.43 0.86
N GLU A 105 18.28 10.73 -0.27
CA GLU A 105 18.85 11.22 -1.52
C GLU A 105 17.87 12.15 -2.27
N ALA A 106 16.56 11.96 -2.11
CA ALA A 106 15.52 12.74 -2.77
C ALA A 106 15.22 14.06 -2.07
N THR A 107 15.15 14.07 -0.73
CA THR A 107 14.66 15.19 0.07
C THR A 107 15.36 16.53 -0.22
N PRO A 108 16.68 16.61 -0.47
CA PRO A 108 17.34 17.88 -0.80
C PRO A 108 16.84 18.53 -2.11
N TYR A 109 16.12 17.78 -2.95
CA TYR A 109 15.63 18.21 -4.26
C TYR A 109 14.11 18.34 -4.34
N ALA A 110 13.41 18.04 -3.23
CA ALA A 110 11.97 18.11 -3.09
C ALA A 110 11.60 19.23 -2.09
N ASN A 111 10.89 20.25 -2.56
CA ASN A 111 10.35 21.31 -1.72
C ASN A 111 8.90 20.96 -1.37
N LEU A 112 8.68 20.36 -0.18
CA LEU A 112 7.33 19.97 0.25
C LEU A 112 6.42 21.18 0.54
N ALA A 113 6.99 22.36 0.82
CA ALA A 113 6.22 23.59 1.06
C ALA A 113 5.78 24.27 -0.23
N SER A 114 6.53 24.10 -1.32
CA SER A 114 6.21 24.57 -2.66
C SER A 114 6.63 23.52 -3.70
N PRO A 115 5.83 22.46 -3.91
CA PRO A 115 6.19 21.33 -4.77
C PRO A 115 6.65 21.74 -6.17
N SER A 116 6.01 22.74 -6.78
CA SER A 116 6.36 23.26 -8.11
C SER A 116 7.76 23.88 -8.19
N GLU A 117 8.33 24.30 -7.06
CA GLU A 117 9.70 24.84 -6.97
C GLU A 117 10.75 23.75 -6.74
N SER A 118 10.35 22.47 -6.69
CA SER A 118 11.28 21.36 -6.53
C SER A 118 12.24 21.26 -7.73
N THR A 119 13.50 20.94 -7.45
CA THR A 119 14.48 20.67 -8.51
C THR A 119 14.05 19.47 -9.37
N LEU A 120 13.43 18.46 -8.75
CA LEU A 120 12.85 17.31 -9.43
C LEU A 120 11.84 17.73 -10.52
N VAL A 121 10.94 18.67 -10.20
CA VAL A 121 9.95 19.23 -11.13
C VAL A 121 10.63 20.00 -12.26
N SER A 122 11.57 20.87 -11.92
CA SER A 122 12.31 21.65 -12.93
C SER A 122 13.10 20.76 -13.90
N LYS A 123 13.65 19.62 -13.42
CA LYS A 123 14.40 18.68 -14.26
C LYS A 123 13.50 17.97 -15.27
N VAL A 124 12.40 17.39 -14.82
CA VAL A 124 11.48 16.67 -15.72
C VAL A 124 10.74 17.64 -16.66
N GLY A 125 10.43 18.85 -16.17
CA GLY A 125 9.86 19.94 -16.97
C GLY A 125 10.81 20.53 -18.01
N GLY A 126 12.11 20.22 -17.93
CA GLY A 126 13.09 20.48 -18.99
C GLY A 126 13.35 19.28 -19.90
N GLY A 127 12.48 18.27 -19.87
CA GLY A 127 12.54 17.08 -20.73
C GLY A 127 13.36 15.90 -20.18
N HIS A 128 13.98 16.02 -18.99
CA HIS A 128 14.82 14.95 -18.46
C HIS A 128 13.96 13.75 -18.00
N ASN A 129 13.97 12.67 -18.80
CA ASN A 129 13.18 11.46 -18.57
C ASN A 129 11.67 11.73 -18.40
N CYS A 130 11.14 12.72 -19.13
CA CYS A 130 9.70 12.91 -19.21
C CYS A 130 9.06 11.73 -19.97
N TRP A 131 8.06 11.11 -19.36
CA TRP A 131 7.32 9.95 -19.90
C TRP A 131 6.00 10.34 -20.59
N GLU A 132 5.67 11.63 -20.61
CA GLU A 132 4.51 12.17 -21.33
C GLU A 132 4.94 12.81 -22.64
N ALA A 133 3.95 13.09 -23.51
CA ALA A 133 4.18 13.84 -24.74
C ALA A 133 4.52 15.32 -24.51
N SER A 134 4.30 15.84 -23.30
CA SER A 134 4.54 17.23 -22.92
C SER A 134 5.39 17.30 -21.66
N GLU A 135 6.48 18.05 -21.73
CA GLU A 135 7.36 18.31 -20.59
C GLU A 135 6.62 19.02 -19.46
N THR A 136 5.71 19.94 -19.80
CA THR A 136 4.80 20.58 -18.85
C THR A 136 3.91 19.58 -18.15
N ALA A 137 3.35 18.60 -18.88
CA ALA A 137 2.54 17.55 -18.25
C ALA A 137 3.36 16.72 -17.26
N CYS A 138 4.61 16.37 -17.59
CA CYS A 138 5.48 15.69 -16.64
C CYS A 138 5.80 16.55 -15.39
N ALA A 139 6.03 17.85 -15.57
CA ALA A 139 6.26 18.76 -14.45
C ALA A 139 5.03 18.86 -13.53
N ASP A 140 3.84 18.98 -14.12
CA ASP A 140 2.57 19.02 -13.39
C ASP A 140 2.34 17.71 -12.62
N ILE A 141 2.52 16.57 -13.27
CA ILE A 141 2.40 15.25 -12.62
C ILE A 141 3.40 15.11 -11.48
N MET A 142 4.68 15.43 -11.70
CA MET A 142 5.70 15.38 -10.65
C MET A 142 5.35 16.31 -9.48
N THR A 143 4.77 17.48 -9.77
CA THR A 143 4.30 18.42 -8.72
C THR A 143 3.22 17.78 -7.86
N THR A 144 2.29 17.01 -8.45
CA THR A 144 1.23 16.31 -7.68
C THR A 144 1.74 15.16 -6.82
N TRP A 145 2.91 14.62 -7.12
CA TRP A 145 3.53 13.50 -6.39
C TRP A 145 4.34 13.93 -5.17
N ILE A 146 4.77 15.18 -5.11
CA ILE A 146 5.57 15.72 -4.01
C ILE A 146 4.62 16.26 -2.93
N THR A 147 4.29 15.42 -1.94
CA THR A 147 3.33 15.72 -0.85
C THR A 147 3.84 15.30 0.52
#